data_AF-A0A498HJ72-F1
#
_entry.id   AF-A0A498HJ72-F1
#
_cell.length_a   1.000
_cell.length_b   1.000
_cell.length_c   1.000
_cell.angle_alpha   90.00
_cell.angle_beta   90.00
_cell.angle_gamma   90.00
#
_symmetry.space_group_name_H-M   'P 1'
#
loop_
_entity.id
_entity.type
_entity.pdbx_description
1 polymer ?
#
loop_
_entity_poly.entity_id
_entity_poly.type
_entity_poly.pdbx_seq_one_letter_code
_entity_poly.pdbx_strand_id
1 'polypeptide(L)' 'MAANPVFHDRTKHIEIDCHIVREKLQAGIIRSMYVPTLLQLADIFTKALGKDQFVKLRDKLGVRNLHSPT' A
#
# COMPACT_ATOMS: atom_id res chain seq x y z
N MET A 1 -16.38 -11.10 -30.09
CA MET A 1 -15.95 -10.73 -28.72
C MET A 1 -14.55 -11.32 -28.53
N ALA A 2 -13.50 -10.51 -28.61
CA ALA A 2 -12.14 -11.01 -28.41
C ALA A 2 -11.96 -11.32 -26.92
N ALA A 3 -11.99 -12.60 -26.56
CA ALA A 3 -11.68 -13.08 -25.21
C ALA A 3 -10.16 -12.96 -25.02
N ASN A 4 -9.69 -11.82 -24.52
CA ASN A 4 -8.29 -11.69 -24.09
C ASN A 4 -8.17 -12.30 -22.69
N PRO A 5 -7.63 -13.53 -22.55
CA PRO A 5 -7.59 -14.23 -21.27
C PRO A 5 -6.80 -13.46 -20.20
N VAL A 6 -5.79 -12.68 -20.61
CA VAL A 6 -4.98 -11.86 -19.70
C VAL A 6 -5.79 -10.74 -19.07
N PHE A 7 -6.73 -10.13 -19.81
CA PHE A 7 -7.63 -9.12 -19.24
C PHE A 7 -8.64 -9.74 -18.29
N HIS A 8 -9.22 -10.88 -18.70
CA HIS A 8 -10.20 -11.56 -17.89
C HIS A 8 -9.64 -12.02 -16.54
N ASP A 9 -8.40 -12.53 -16.51
CA ASP A 9 -7.75 -12.92 -15.26
C ASP A 9 -7.42 -11.71 -14.37
N ARG A 10 -6.92 -10.59 -14.94
CA ARG A 10 -6.69 -9.36 -14.16
C ARG A 10 -7.99 -8.81 -13.57
N THR A 11 -9.07 -8.80 -14.34
CA THR A 11 -10.40 -8.36 -13.86
C THR A 11 -10.87 -9.26 -12.73
N LYS A 12 -10.72 -10.58 -12.85
CA LYS A 12 -11.04 -11.54 -11.78
C LYS A 12 -10.25 -11.27 -10.50
N HIS A 13 -8.94 -11.02 -10.59
CA HIS A 13 -8.14 -10.71 -9.39
C HIS A 13 -8.66 -9.47 -8.66
N ILE A 14 -8.96 -8.39 -9.39
CA ILE A 14 -9.51 -7.16 -8.81
C ILE A 14 -10.85 -7.41 -8.12
N GLU A 15 -11.74 -8.18 -8.77
CA GLU A 15 -13.05 -8.53 -8.20
C GLU A 15 -12.93 -9.34 -6.91
N ILE A 16 -12.05 -10.35 -6.90
CA ILE A 16 -11.79 -11.20 -5.74
C ILE A 16 -11.21 -10.38 -4.58
N ASP A 17 -10.17 -9.58 -4.84
CA ASP A 17 -9.52 -8.77 -3.81
C ASP A 17 -10.50 -7.76 -3.20
N CYS A 18 -11.31 -7.11 -4.03
CA CYS A 18 -12.35 -6.17 -3.58
C CYS A 18 -13.39 -6.86 -2.69
N HIS A 19 -13.82 -8.06 -3.06
CA HIS A 19 -14.77 -8.85 -2.29
C HIS A 19 -14.20 -9.20 -0.90
N ILE A 20 -12.97 -9.74 -0.85
CA ILE A 20 -12.30 -10.12 0.40
C ILE A 20 -12.17 -8.90 1.32
N VAL A 21 -11.67 -7.76 0.81
CA VAL A 21 -11.52 -6.54 1.62
C VAL A 21 -12.87 -6.07 2.18
N ARG A 22 -13.93 -6.10 1.36
CA ARG A 22 -15.29 -5.73 1.80
C ARG A 22 -15.80 -6.65 2.91
N GLU A 23 -15.64 -7.97 2.76
CA GLU A 23 -16.06 -8.93 3.79
C GLU A 23 -15.32 -8.70 5.11
N LYS A 24 -14.00 -8.47 5.07
CA LYS A 24 -13.20 -8.19 6.28
C LYS A 24 -13.59 -6.86 6.93
N LEU A 25 -13.95 -5.84 6.15
CA LEU A 25 -14.50 -4.58 6.66
C LEU A 25 -15.85 -4.79 7.36
N GLN A 26 -16.77 -5.52 6.72
CA GLN A 26 -18.10 -5.81 7.28
C GLN A 26 -18.04 -6.67 8.53
N ALA A 27 -17.10 -7.63 8.58
CA ALA A 27 -16.83 -8.43 9.76
C ALA A 27 -16.12 -7.65 10.89
N GLY A 28 -15.73 -6.40 10.66
CA GLY A 28 -15.02 -5.56 11.63
C GLY A 28 -13.57 -5.99 11.91
N ILE A 29 -13.02 -6.91 11.11
CA ILE A 29 -11.65 -7.42 11.24
C ILE A 29 -10.65 -6.34 10.86
N ILE A 30 -10.99 -5.51 9.86
CA ILE A 30 -10.20 -4.35 9.46
C ILE A 30 -11.07 -3.10 9.48
N ARG A 31 -10.43 -1.94 9.67
CA ARG A 31 -11.07 -0.62 9.58
C ARG A 31 -10.29 0.23 8.59
N SER A 32 -10.99 0.90 7.69
CA SER A 32 -10.36 1.88 6.80
C SER A 32 -10.28 3.25 7.48
N MET A 33 -9.14 3.92 7.29
CA MET A 33 -8.95 5.30 7.68
C MET A 33 -8.16 6.01 6.59
N TYR A 34 -8.53 7.25 6.29
CA TYR A 34 -7.77 8.06 5.35
C TYR A 34 -6.40 8.41 5.94
N VAL A 35 -5.35 8.20 5.14
CA VAL A 35 -3.99 8.62 5.45
C VAL A 35 -3.52 9.50 4.28
N PRO A 36 -3.09 10.75 4.52
CA PRO A 36 -2.51 11.58 3.48
C PRO A 36 -1.30 10.88 2.85
N THR A 37 -1.10 11.04 1.53
CA THR A 37 0.03 10.43 0.80
C THR A 37 1.37 10.71 1.47
N LEU A 38 1.55 11.93 1.99
CA LEU A 38 2.79 12.32 2.68
C LEU A 38 3.09 11.49 3.93
N LEU A 39 2.09 10.81 4.49
CA LEU A 39 2.13 10.05 5.73
C LEU A 39 1.92 8.54 5.53
N GLN A 40 1.68 8.10 4.28
CA GLN A 40 1.37 6.71 3.94
C GLN A 40 2.65 5.85 3.91
N LEU A 41 2.96 5.20 5.03
CA LEU A 41 4.18 4.38 5.18
C LEU A 41 4.33 3.28 4.12
N ALA A 42 3.22 2.68 3.67
CA ALA A 42 3.23 1.61 2.67
C ALA A 42 3.83 2.04 1.31
N ASP A 43 3.86 3.35 1.02
CA ASP A 43 4.41 3.86 -0.22
C ASP A 43 5.91 3.59 -0.36
N ILE A 44 6.65 3.40 0.75
CA ILE A 44 8.07 3.06 0.71
C ILE A 44 8.35 1.71 0.05
N PHE A 45 7.39 0.79 0.10
CA PHE A 45 7.52 -0.58 -0.44
C PHE A 45 6.90 -0.75 -1.83
N THR A 46 6.05 0.19 -2.25
CA THR A 46 5.20 0.03 -3.44
C THR A 46 5.48 1.05 -4.53
N LYS A 47 6.21 2.14 -4.24
CA LYS A 47 6.45 3.24 -5.16
C LYS A 47 7.93 3.65 -5.20
N ALA A 48 8.35 4.14 -6.35
CA ALA A 48 9.60 4.92 -6.44
C ALA A 48 9.35 6.33 -5.89
N LEU A 49 9.86 6.61 -4.70
CA LEU A 49 9.68 7.89 -4.01
C LEU A 49 10.83 8.86 -4.29
N GLY A 50 10.50 10.15 -4.38
CA GLY A 50 11.52 11.21 -4.34
C GLY A 50 12.25 11.22 -2.98
N LYS A 51 13.50 11.70 -2.98
CA LYS A 51 14.40 11.69 -1.80
C LYS A 51 13.73 12.19 -0.53
N ASP A 52 13.09 13.36 -0.58
CA ASP A 52 12.52 13.99 0.62
C ASP A 52 11.37 13.19 1.20
N GLN A 53 10.52 12.63 0.33
CA GLN A 53 9.40 11.79 0.76
C GLN A 53 9.90 10.46 1.32
N PHE A 54 10.92 9.88 0.69
CA PHE A 54 11.57 8.66 1.18
C PHE A 54 12.19 8.87 2.56
N VAL A 55 12.96 9.95 2.77
CA VAL A 55 13.59 10.28 4.06
C VAL A 55 12.51 10.43 5.14
N LYS A 56 11.45 11.20 4.89
CA LYS A 56 10.35 11.38 5.85
C LYS A 56 9.68 10.07 6.24
N LEU A 57 9.34 9.23 5.26
CA LEU A 57 8.68 7.94 5.54
C LEU A 57 9.63 6.94 6.20
N ARG A 58 10.92 6.92 5.82
CA ARG A 58 11.95 6.09 6.45
C ARG A 58 12.14 6.46 7.93
N ASP A 59 12.22 7.75 8.23
CA ASP A 59 12.39 8.24 9.60
C ASP A 59 11.13 7.92 10.43
N LYS A 60 9.93 8.08 9.85
CA LYS A 60 8.66 7.67 10.46
C LYS A 60 8.57 6.15 10.67
N LEU A 61 9.21 5.35 9.82
CA LEU A 61 9.32 3.89 9.96
C LEU A 61 10.28 3.51 11.10
N GLY A 62 11.06 4.46 11.63
CA GLY A 62 11.99 4.23 12.74
C GLY A 62 13.33 3.64 12.32
N VAL A 63 13.69 3.72 11.04
CA VAL A 63 15.01 3.29 10.56
C VAL A 63 16.05 4.29 11.08
N ARG A 64 17.02 3.79 11.86
CA ARG A 64 18.06 4.60 12.47
C ARG A 64 19.40 4.36 11.79
N ASN A 65 20.21 5.41 11.72
CA ASN A 65 21.61 5.27 11.34
C ASN A 65 22.43 4.92 12.59
N LEU A 66 23.02 3.72 12.61
CA LEU A 66 23.86 3.27 13.74
C LEU A 66 25.16 4.07 13.88
N HIS A 67 25.56 4.81 12.84
CA HIS A 67 26.80 5.58 12.81
C HIS A 67 26.59 7.09 12.95
N SER A 68 25.34 7.54 13.17
CA SER A 68 25.10 8.95 13.47
C SER A 68 25.63 9.27 14.87
N PRO A 69 26.48 10.30 15.04
CA PRO A 69 26.88 10.75 16.36
C PRO A 69 25.64 11.14 17.16
N THR A 70 25.58 10.70 18.41
CA THR A 70 24.47 10.97 19.34
C THR A 70 24.53 12.41 19.83
#